data_AF-A0A952K1H2-F1
#
_entry.id   AF-A0A952K1H2-F1
#
_cell.length_a   1.000
_cell.length_b   1.000
_cell.length_c   1.000
_cell.angle_alpha   90.00
_cell.angle_beta   90.00
_cell.angle_gamma   90.00
#
_symmetry.space_group_name_H-M   'P 1'
#
loop_
_entity.id
_entity.type
_entity.pdbx_description
1 polymer ?
#
loop_
_entity_poly.entity_id
_entity_poly.type
_entity_poly.pdbx_seq_one_letter_code
_entity_poly.pdbx_strand_id
1 'polypeptide(L)' 'MADNADNAEQHYQPEQTGMYELEFPAPQLSSADGSGPVMIHALEGFSD' A
#
# COMPACT_ATOMS: atom_id res chain seq x y z
N MET A 1 -2.53 -40.50 -2.20
CA MET A 1 -3.36 -39.29 -2.36
C MET A 1 -2.63 -38.15 -1.69
N ALA A 2 -2.38 -37.09 -2.45
CA ALA A 2 -1.65 -35.91 -2.05
C ALA A 2 -2.67 -34.86 -1.60
N ASP A 3 -2.67 -34.49 -0.33
CA ASP A 3 -3.48 -33.39 0.20
C ASP A 3 -2.63 -32.65 1.25
N ASN A 4 -1.76 -31.74 0.79
CA ASN A 4 -1.12 -30.78 1.68
C ASN A 4 -0.81 -29.48 0.92
N ALA A 5 -1.83 -28.97 0.22
CA ALA A 5 -1.76 -27.75 -0.58
C ALA A 5 -2.40 -26.52 0.12
N ASP A 6 -2.69 -26.61 1.43
CA ASP A 6 -3.41 -25.56 2.17
C ASP A 6 -2.48 -24.58 2.90
N ASN A 7 -1.44 -24.08 2.23
CA ASN A 7 -0.61 -22.99 2.79
C ASN A 7 -0.34 -21.85 1.80
N ALA A 8 -1.27 -21.61 0.87
CA ALA A 8 -1.11 -20.62 -0.19
C ALA A 8 -1.89 -19.31 0.03
N GLU A 9 -2.54 -19.10 1.18
CA GLU A 9 -3.41 -17.92 1.37
C GLU A 9 -3.18 -17.24 2.73
N GLN A 10 -1.91 -17.01 3.08
CA GLN A 10 -1.59 -15.94 4.03
C GLN A 10 -1.94 -14.61 3.35
N HIS A 11 -3.22 -14.24 3.40
CA HIS A 11 -3.68 -12.91 3.00
C HIS A 11 -2.79 -11.89 3.69
N TYR A 12 -2.06 -11.11 2.88
CA TYR A 12 -1.27 -9.99 3.35
C TYR A 12 -2.19 -9.10 4.18
N GLN A 13 -1.98 -9.06 5.50
CA GLN A 13 -2.69 -8.15 6.38
C GLN A 13 -1.87 -6.87 6.41
N PRO A 14 -2.21 -5.83 5.60
CA PRO A 14 -1.53 -4.55 5.72
C PRO A 14 -1.67 -4.09 7.18
N GLU A 15 -0.57 -3.57 7.74
CA GLU A 15 -0.34 -3.39 9.17
C GLU A 15 -1.60 -2.95 9.95
N GLN A 16 -2.14 -3.84 10.79
CA GLN A 16 -3.37 -3.63 11.58
C GLN A 16 -3.15 -2.68 12.79
N THR A 17 -2.39 -1.60 12.61
CA THR A 17 -2.22 -0.56 13.65
C THR A 17 -3.43 0.38 13.71
N GLY A 18 -4.35 0.29 12.74
CA GLY A 18 -5.58 1.08 12.66
C GLY A 18 -5.37 2.54 12.27
N MET A 19 -4.14 2.94 11.97
CA MET A 19 -3.80 4.31 11.61
C MET A 19 -4.09 4.61 10.13
N TYR A 20 -3.92 3.64 9.23
CA TYR A 20 -4.14 3.77 7.80
C TYR A 20 -4.56 2.44 7.17
N GLU A 21 -5.26 2.51 6.03
CA GLU A 21 -5.58 1.38 5.17
C GLU A 21 -4.99 1.61 3.78
N LEU A 22 -4.46 0.57 3.15
CA LEU A 22 -3.93 0.65 1.79
C LEU A 22 -5.07 0.42 0.78
N GLU A 23 -5.21 1.33 -0.18
CA GLU A 23 -6.10 1.15 -1.32
C GLU A 23 -5.43 0.26 -2.37
N PHE A 24 -6.16 -0.78 -2.81
CA PHE A 24 -5.70 -1.70 -3.84
C PHE A 24 -6.64 -1.72 -5.05
N PRO A 25 -6.09 -1.71 -6.29
CA PRO A 25 -4.67 -1.55 -6.61
C PRO A 25 -4.22 -0.08 -6.54
N ALA A 26 -2.99 0.15 -6.10
CA ALA A 26 -2.39 1.47 -6.22
C ALA A 26 -2.10 1.81 -7.70
N PRO A 27 -2.20 3.09 -8.11
CA PRO A 27 -1.85 3.52 -9.45
C PRO A 27 -0.33 3.44 -9.69
N GLN A 28 0.09 3.46 -10.97
CA GLN A 28 1.50 3.57 -11.31
C GLN A 28 1.99 5.00 -11.03
N LEU A 29 3.00 5.12 -10.18
CA LEU A 29 3.53 6.42 -9.75
C LEU A 29 4.87 6.81 -10.38
N SER A 30 5.49 5.91 -11.15
CA SER A 30 6.77 6.22 -11.81
C SER A 30 6.58 7.07 -13.06
N SER A 31 7.48 8.03 -13.27
CA SER A 31 7.64 8.76 -14.52
C SER A 31 8.12 7.85 -15.66
N ALA A 32 8.00 8.32 -16.90
CA ALA A 32 8.39 7.56 -18.10
C ALA A 32 9.90 7.22 -18.16
N ASP A 33 10.73 7.98 -17.45
CA ASP A 33 12.17 7.75 -17.27
C ASP A 33 12.50 6.81 -16.10
N GLY A 34 11.47 6.31 -15.39
CA GLY A 34 11.61 5.43 -14.23
C GLY A 34 11.81 6.17 -12.90
N SER A 35 11.83 7.50 -12.88
CA SER A 35 11.90 8.26 -11.63
C SER A 35 10.64 8.07 -10.78
N GLY A 36 10.82 8.01 -9.45
CA GLY A 36 9.72 7.90 -8.50
C GLY A 36 8.91 9.20 -8.32
N PRO A 37 7.72 9.12 -7.71
CA PRO A 37 6.88 10.29 -7.46
C PRO A 37 7.46 11.21 -6.38
N VAL A 38 6.98 12.45 -6.32
CA VAL A 38 7.18 13.36 -5.19
C VAL A 38 5.96 13.29 -4.27
N MET A 39 6.19 13.12 -2.97
CA MET A 39 5.13 13.14 -1.95
C MET A 39 4.95 14.57 -1.44
N ILE A 40 3.71 15.07 -1.43
CA ILE A 40 3.36 16.39 -0.91
C ILE A 40 2.43 16.21 0.29
N HIS A 41 2.75 16.84 1.43
CA HIS A 41 1.86 16.94 2.58
C HIS A 41 1.36 18.38 2.73
N ALA A 42 0.06 18.56 2.89
CA ALA A 42 -0.57 19.86 3.09
C ALA A 42 -1.64 19.71 4.18
N LEU A 43 -1.19 19.71 5.44
CA LEU A 43 -2.06 19.56 6.60
C LEU A 43 -2.58 20.94 7.03
N GLU A 44 -3.86 21.01 7.33
CA GLU A 44 -4.53 22.21 7.85
C GLU A 44 -4.52 22.26 9.39
N GLY A 45 -4.71 23.46 9.97
CA GLY A 45 -4.87 23.64 11.42
C GLY A 45 -3.60 23.97 12.21
N PHE A 46 -2.49 24.27 11.54
CA PHE A 46 -1.27 24.79 12.19
C PHE A 46 -1.07 26.29 11.94
N SER A 47 -0.99 26.71 10.68
CA SER A 47 -0.97 28.12 10.26
C SER A 47 -1.39 28.18 8.79
N ASP A 48 -2.43 28.96 8.50
CA ASP A 48 -3.05 29.09 7.18
C ASP A 48 -2.47 30.24 6.36
#